data_AF-A0A967TAZ5-F1
#
_entry.id   AF-A0A967TAZ5-F1
#
_cell.length_a   1.000
_cell.length_b   1.000
_cell.length_c   1.000
_cell.angle_alpha   90.00
_cell.angle_beta   90.00
_cell.angle_gamma   90.00
#
_symmetry.space_group_name_H-M   'P 1'
#
loop_
_entity.id
_entity.type
_entity.pdbx_description
1 polymer ?
#
loop_
_entity_poly.entity_id
_entity_poly.type
_entity_poly.pdbx_seq_one_letter_code
_entity_poly.pdbx_strand_id
1 'polypeptide(L)' 'CTTCHGDTAVGGGVLSDLRYSSLVGTEVWLSVVRDGALHKQGMVSYGDVLTDEEVTAIESYVITRARLAAQAPE' A
#
# COMPACT_ATOMS: atom_id res chain seq x y z
N CYS A 1 -2.21 1.96 5.92
CA CYS A 1 -1.67 3.15 5.22
C CYS A 1 -0.78 3.96 6.19
N THR A 2 -1.19 5.05 6.85
CA THR A 2 -0.23 5.83 7.66
C THR A 2 0.21 5.17 8.97
N THR A 3 -0.71 4.63 9.78
CA THR A 3 -0.37 4.10 11.11
C THR A 3 0.58 2.89 11.05
N CYS A 4 0.43 2.04 10.02
CA CYS A 4 1.21 0.82 9.87
C CYS A 4 2.35 0.97 8.85
N HIS A 5 2.09 1.62 7.71
CA HIS A 5 3.08 1.76 6.63
C HIS A 5 3.75 3.14 6.61
N GLY A 6 3.60 3.88 7.71
CA GLY A 6 4.20 5.17 7.97
C GLY A 6 3.68 6.31 7.10
N ASP A 7 4.12 7.52 7.45
CA ASP A 7 3.66 8.73 6.78
C ASP A 7 4.07 8.73 5.32
N THR A 8 3.13 9.12 4.46
CA THR A 8 3.34 9.16 3.01
C THR A 8 3.90 7.87 2.39
N ALA A 9 3.52 6.71 2.95
CA ALA A 9 3.99 5.37 2.58
C ALA A 9 5.47 5.08 2.92
N VAL A 10 6.11 5.90 3.73
CA VAL A 10 7.48 5.68 4.23
C VAL A 10 7.43 4.82 5.48
N GLY A 11 7.77 3.54 5.34
CA GLY A 11 7.67 2.57 6.43
C GLY A 11 8.68 2.80 7.55
N GLY A 12 8.29 2.57 8.80
CA GLY A 12 9.15 2.71 9.99
C GLY A 12 10.11 1.54 10.24
N GLY A 13 10.26 0.60 9.29
CA GLY A 13 11.18 -0.54 9.38
C GLY A 13 10.63 -1.81 10.06
N VAL A 14 9.45 -1.75 10.68
CA VAL A 14 8.78 -2.94 11.28
C VAL A 14 7.82 -3.58 10.29
N LEU A 15 6.94 -2.78 9.69
CA LEU A 15 6.03 -3.22 8.63
C LEU A 15 6.55 -2.74 7.27
N SER A 16 6.09 -3.40 6.21
CA SER A 16 6.54 -3.16 4.84
C SER A 16 6.41 -1.68 4.44
N ASP A 17 7.48 -1.09 3.94
CA ASP A 17 7.41 0.19 3.22
C ASP A 17 6.74 -0.05 1.87
N LEU A 18 5.59 0.60 1.66
CA LEU A 18 4.77 0.31 0.47
C LEU A 18 5.45 0.78 -0.83
N ARG A 19 6.39 1.73 -0.78
CA ARG A 19 7.12 2.20 -1.96
C ARG A 19 8.02 1.12 -2.56
N TYR A 20 8.37 0.11 -1.77
CA TYR A 20 9.21 -1.02 -2.17
C TYR A 20 8.45 -2.35 -2.15
N SER A 21 7.13 -2.33 -1.96
CA SER A 21 6.30 -3.53 -1.97
C SER A 21 6.17 -4.08 -3.39
N SER A 22 6.38 -5.39 -3.55
CA SER A 22 6.18 -6.09 -4.83
C SER A 22 4.72 -6.26 -5.21
N LEU A 23 3.78 -5.96 -4.30
CA LEU A 23 2.34 -6.11 -4.52
C LEU A 23 1.73 -4.85 -5.16
N VAL A 24 2.41 -3.71 -5.06
CA VAL A 24 1.95 -2.45 -5.66
C VAL A 24 2.09 -2.51 -7.18
N GLY A 25 1.02 -2.19 -7.89
CA GLY A 25 0.92 -2.23 -9.34
C GLY A 25 0.58 -3.62 -9.90
N THR A 26 0.16 -4.56 -9.05
CA THR A 26 -0.22 -5.93 -9.45
C THR A 26 -1.72 -6.12 -9.29
N GLU A 27 -2.32 -7.12 -9.97
CA GLU A 27 -3.74 -7.42 -9.78
C GLU A 27 -4.09 -7.86 -8.35
N VAL A 28 -3.09 -8.22 -7.53
CA VAL A 28 -3.27 -8.72 -6.17
C VAL A 28 -3.53 -7.58 -5.17
N TRP A 29 -3.19 -6.34 -5.50
CA TRP A 29 -3.34 -5.19 -4.61
C TRP A 29 -4.75 -5.05 -4.04
N LEU A 30 -5.76 -5.16 -4.91
CA LEU A 30 -7.16 -5.04 -4.52
C LEU A 30 -7.56 -6.13 -3.52
N SER A 31 -7.12 -7.37 -3.75
CA SER A 31 -7.43 -8.50 -2.87
C SER A 31 -6.78 -8.35 -1.48
N VAL A 32 -5.60 -7.74 -1.43
CA VAL A 32 -4.92 -7.47 -0.15
C VAL A 32 -5.62 -6.37 0.63
N VAL A 33 -5.96 -5.26 -0.02
CA VAL A 33 -6.51 -4.08 0.65
C VAL A 33 -8.01 -4.21 0.93
N ARG A 34 -8.81 -4.73 -0.01
CA ARG A 34 -10.26 -4.91 0.17
C ARG A 34 -10.64 -6.31 0.64
N ASP A 35 -10.12 -7.36 0.02
CA ASP A 35 -10.64 -8.72 0.27
C ASP A 35 -9.98 -9.41 1.47
N GLY A 36 -8.95 -8.80 2.06
CA GLY A 36 -8.29 -9.32 3.25
C GLY A 36 -7.41 -10.55 3.00
N ALA A 37 -6.82 -10.68 1.81
CA ALA A 37 -5.93 -11.80 1.49
C ALA A 37 -4.78 -12.01 2.52
N LEU A 38 -4.36 -10.93 3.19
CA LEU A 38 -3.31 -10.95 4.23
C LEU A 38 -3.86 -10.76 5.66
N HIS A 39 -5.16 -10.96 5.90
CA HIS A 39 -5.78 -10.74 7.22
C HIS A 39 -5.14 -11.57 8.33
N LYS A 40 -4.81 -12.84 8.06
CA LYS A 40 -4.12 -13.71 9.04
C LYS A 40 -2.70 -13.24 9.39
N GLN A 41 -2.12 -12.36 8.58
CA GLN A 41 -0.80 -11.75 8.78
C GLN A 41 -0.89 -10.35 9.40
N GLY A 42 -2.11 -9.91 9.78
CA GLY A 42 -2.35 -8.62 10.45
C GLY A 42 -2.70 -7.47 9.52
N MET A 43 -2.77 -7.68 8.20
CA MET A 43 -3.26 -6.65 7.27
C MET A 43 -4.79 -6.62 7.25
N VAL A 44 -5.38 -5.57 7.79
CA VAL A 44 -6.84 -5.43 7.86
C VAL A 44 -7.45 -5.25 6.46
N SER A 45 -8.67 -5.77 6.28
CA SER A 45 -9.49 -5.49 5.10
C SER A 45 -10.16 -4.12 5.26
N TYR A 46 -10.24 -3.40 4.15
CA TYR A 46 -10.96 -2.13 4.02
C TYR A 46 -12.21 -2.28 3.14
N GLY A 47 -12.65 -3.51 2.86
CA GLY A 47 -13.77 -3.79 1.94
C GLY A 47 -15.07 -3.07 2.30
N ASP A 48 -15.30 -2.87 3.60
CA ASP A 48 -16.50 -2.21 4.14
C ASP A 48 -16.45 -0.67 4.11
N VAL A 49 -15.27 -0.07 3.85
CA VAL A 49 -15.06 1.39 3.99
C VAL A 49 -14.42 2.05 2.77
N LEU A 50 -13.83 1.27 1.85
CA LEU A 50 -13.26 1.76 0.59
C LEU A 50 -13.90 1.01 -0.57
N THR A 51 -14.14 1.73 -1.66
CA THR A 51 -14.51 1.21 -2.98
C THR A 51 -13.29 0.75 -3.78
N ASP A 52 -13.49 0.01 -4.87
CA ASP A 52 -12.41 -0.41 -5.78
C ASP A 52 -11.67 0.79 -6.36
N GLU A 53 -12.42 1.84 -6.70
CA GLU A 53 -11.87 3.07 -7.27
C GLU A 53 -10.98 3.80 -6.26
N GLU A 54 -11.40 3.90 -4.99
CA GLU A 54 -10.60 4.49 -3.92
C GLU A 54 -9.32 3.68 -3.65
N VAL A 55 -9.40 2.35 -3.66
CA VAL A 55 -8.21 1.50 -3.49
C VAL A 55 -7.23 1.64 -4.66
N THR A 56 -7.74 1.79 -5.88
CA THR A 56 -6.94 2.06 -7.07
C THR A 56 -6.29 3.46 -7.01
N ALA A 57 -7.01 4.46 -6.48
CA ALA A 57 -6.47 5.80 -6.28
C ALA A 57 -5.33 5.80 -5.24
N ILE A 58 -5.49 5.03 -4.14
CA ILE A 58 -4.43 4.83 -3.15
C ILE A 58 -3.22 4.13 -3.78
N GLU A 59 -3.44 3.09 -4.60
CA GLU A 59 -2.35 2.42 -5.31
C GLU A 59 -1.57 3.40 -6.21
N SER A 60 -2.30 4.21 -6.99
CA SER A 60 -1.71 5.23 -7.86
C SER A 60 -0.87 6.24 -7.08
N TYR A 61 -1.33 6.63 -5.89
CA TYR A 61 -0.57 7.45 -4.96
C TYR A 61 0.72 6.75 -4.52
N VAL A 62 0.66 5.50 -4.08
CA VAL A 62 1.83 4.73 -3.64
C VAL A 62 2.84 4.54 -4.78
N ILE A 63 2.37 4.23 -5.99
CA ILE A 63 3.21 4.15 -7.20
C ILE A 63 3.93 5.48 -7.44
N THR A 64 3.23 6.61 -7.29
CA THR A 64 3.83 7.94 -7.41
C THR A 64 4.92 8.14 -6.37
N ARG A 65 4.66 7.75 -5.11
CA ARG A 65 5.66 7.82 -4.03
C ARG A 65 6.88 6.94 -4.30
N ALA A 66 6.68 5.74 -4.84
CA ALA A 66 7.75 4.83 -5.24
C ALA A 66 8.63 5.43 -6.35
N ARG A 67 8.00 5.98 -7.40
CA ARG A 67 8.70 6.66 -8.49
C ARG A 67 9.51 7.86 -8.00
N LEU A 68 8.96 8.68 -7.11
CA LEU A 68 9.67 9.81 -6.53
C LEU A 68 10.88 9.37 -5.70
N ALA A 69 10.72 8.32 -4.88
CA ALA A 69 11.82 7.79 -4.08
C ALA A 69 12.96 7.23 -4.95
N ALA A 70 12.65 6.56 -6.06
CA ALA A 70 13.64 6.05 -7.00
C ALA A 70 14.44 7.14 -7.74
N GLN A 71 13.91 8.37 -7.79
CA GLN A 71 14.54 9.52 -8.45
C GLN A 71 15.26 10.45 -7.46
N ALA A 72 15.08 10.25 -6.16
CA ALA A 72 15.74 11.07 -5.14
C ALA A 72 17.23 10.70 -5.05
N PRO A 73 18.13 11.69 -5.02
CA PRO A 73 19.54 11.44 -4.72
C PRO A 73 19.70 10.93 -3.28
N GLU A 74 20.71 10.07 -3.07
CA GLU A 74 21.06 9.48 -1.76
C GLU A 74 21.47 10.51 -0.71
#